data_AF-A0A7T8KEK8-F1
#
_entry.id   AF-A0A7T8KEK8-F1
#
_cell.length_a   1.000
_cell.length_b   1.000
_cell.length_c   1.000
_cell.angle_alpha   90.00
_cell.angle_beta   90.00
_cell.angle_gamma   90.00
#
_symmetry.space_group_name_H-M   'P 1'
#
loop_
_entity.id
_entity.type
_entity.pdbx_description
1 polymer ?
#
loop_
_entity_poly.entity_id
_entity_poly.type
_entity_poly.pdbx_seq_one_letter_code
_entity_poly.pdbx_strand_id
1 'polypeptide(L)'
;MNVSDTYKYLGVVFNPKGMVSTPILETIQEGLGRLNGIGLTVYQKYIALREHLIPRLIYSLTYGKVSQSQIRQADQVVRLAVKDWMKLARDTPREFYYAPTPSGGLALMELEVRRKLIQNKRISALRESRDPIVQAIIAQDPLYVRPQKATVGGLLCKDKDTADTLYAKALWAKTDTCGLASTAQGHRNFMFMREGGKS
;
A
#
# COMPACT_ATOMS: atom_id res chain seq x y z
N MET A 1 -31.61 -2.21 -18.78
CA MET A 1 -30.77 -2.58 -17.62
C MET A 1 -31.65 -2.56 -16.39
N ASN A 2 -31.74 -3.69 -15.70
CA ASN A 2 -32.37 -3.81 -14.39
C ASN A 2 -31.48 -3.14 -13.33
N VAL A 3 -32.03 -2.72 -12.19
CA VAL A 3 -31.28 -1.96 -11.16
C VAL A 3 -30.13 -2.78 -10.55
N SER A 4 -30.24 -4.11 -10.62
CA SER A 4 -29.24 -5.08 -10.18
C SER A 4 -28.16 -5.40 -11.21
N ASP A 5 -28.32 -4.96 -12.46
CA ASP A 5 -27.36 -5.29 -13.51
C ASP A 5 -26.03 -4.61 -13.20
N THR A 6 -24.95 -5.37 -13.23
CA THR A 6 -23.60 -4.83 -13.09
C THR A 6 -22.77 -5.16 -14.31
N TYR A 7 -21.88 -4.25 -14.69
CA TYR A 7 -20.92 -4.48 -15.77
C TYR A 7 -19.52 -4.06 -15.32
N LYS A 8 -18.51 -4.69 -15.91
CA LYS A 8 -17.10 -4.46 -15.59
C LYS A 8 -16.45 -3.68 -16.72
N TYR A 9 -15.86 -2.53 -16.39
CA TYR A 9 -15.11 -1.71 -17.33
C TYR A 9 -13.72 -1.40 -16.76
N LEU A 10 -12.69 -1.78 -17.51
CA LEU A 10 -11.27 -1.66 -17.14
C LEU A 10 -10.90 -2.22 -15.75
N GLY A 11 -11.72 -3.11 -15.17
CA GLY A 11 -11.47 -3.66 -13.83
C GLY A 11 -12.28 -3.01 -12.71
N VAL A 12 -12.99 -1.92 -12.99
CA VAL A 12 -13.97 -1.31 -12.08
C VAL A 12 -15.36 -1.83 -12.41
N VAL A 13 -16.18 -2.08 -11.38
CA VAL A 13 -17.55 -2.55 -11.53
C VAL A 13 -18.51 -1.37 -11.42
N PHE A 14 -19.46 -1.31 -12.34
CA PHE A 14 -20.47 -0.27 -12.43
C PHE A 14 -21.87 -0.89 -12.35
N ASN A 15 -22.79 -0.13 -11.76
CA ASN A 15 -24.22 -0.39 -11.77
C ASN A 15 -24.93 0.85 -12.37
N PRO A 16 -26.26 0.82 -12.60
CA PRO A 16 -26.99 1.99 -13.11
C PRO A 16 -26.87 3.25 -12.24
N LYS A 17 -26.47 3.10 -10.96
CA LYS A 17 -26.24 4.22 -10.01
C LYS A 17 -24.79 4.74 -10.02
N GLY A 18 -23.90 4.15 -10.83
CA GLY A 18 -22.50 4.53 -10.96
C GLY A 18 -21.53 3.45 -10.49
N MET A 19 -20.37 3.87 -9.95
CA MET A 19 -19.33 2.92 -9.51
C MET A 19 -19.74 2.17 -8.24
N VAL A 20 -19.58 0.85 -8.29
CA VAL A 20 -19.71 -0.05 -7.16
C VAL A 20 -18.44 0.00 -6.30
N SER A 21 -18.59 -0.13 -4.98
CA SER A 21 -17.45 -0.17 -4.07
C SER A 21 -16.57 -1.39 -4.37
N THR A 22 -15.27 -1.17 -4.49
CA THR A 22 -14.32 -2.27 -4.75
C THR A 22 -13.97 -2.98 -3.44
N PRO A 23 -14.17 -4.31 -3.34
CA PRO A 23 -13.95 -5.06 -2.10
C PRO A 23 -12.46 -5.40 -1.91
N ILE A 24 -11.66 -4.39 -1.55
CA ILE A 24 -10.20 -4.55 -1.39
C ILE A 24 -9.85 -5.53 -0.27
N LEU A 25 -10.55 -5.44 0.86
CA LEU A 25 -10.30 -6.30 2.02
C LEU A 25 -10.50 -7.78 1.67
N GLU A 26 -11.63 -8.10 1.04
CA GLU A 26 -11.96 -9.47 0.60
C GLU A 26 -10.93 -9.97 -0.40
N THR A 27 -10.56 -9.14 -1.38
CA THR A 27 -9.53 -9.50 -2.38
C THR A 27 -8.19 -9.86 -1.72
N ILE A 28 -7.78 -9.11 -0.69
CA ILE A 28 -6.57 -9.41 0.08
C ILE A 28 -6.73 -10.67 0.91
N GLN A 29 -7.84 -10.84 1.62
CA GLN A 29 -8.09 -12.01 2.45
C GLN A 29 -8.11 -13.29 1.63
N GLU A 30 -8.77 -13.28 0.47
CA GLU A 30 -8.73 -14.40 -0.47
C GLU A 30 -7.31 -14.67 -0.99
N GLY A 31 -6.58 -13.61 -1.37
CA GLY A 31 -5.20 -13.73 -1.84
C GLY A 31 -4.28 -14.35 -0.79
N LEU A 32 -4.38 -13.89 0.46
CA LEU A 32 -3.64 -14.45 1.59
C LEU A 32 -4.09 -15.88 1.92
N GLY A 33 -5.39 -16.18 1.83
CA GLY A 33 -5.92 -17.53 1.99
C GLY A 33 -5.33 -18.50 0.98
N ARG A 34 -5.24 -18.09 -0.30
CA ARG A 34 -4.57 -18.87 -1.36
C ARG A 34 -3.08 -19.06 -1.06
N LEU A 35 -2.36 -18.01 -0.66
CA LEU A 35 -0.94 -18.11 -0.31
C LEU A 35 -0.70 -19.02 0.90
N ASN A 36 -1.62 -19.03 1.87
CA ASN A 36 -1.55 -19.87 3.06
C ASN A 36 -1.85 -21.33 2.77
N GLY A 37 -2.83 -21.61 1.90
CA GLY A 37 -3.25 -22.96 1.53
C GLY A 37 -2.23 -23.72 0.66
N ILE A 38 -1.27 -23.02 0.05
CA ILE A 38 -0.22 -23.65 -0.75
C ILE A 38 1.01 -23.93 0.14
N GLY A 39 1.66 -25.09 -0.08
CA GLY A 39 2.92 -25.50 0.55
C GLY A 39 4.16 -24.70 0.09
N LEU A 40 4.06 -23.37 0.07
CA LEU A 40 5.17 -22.47 -0.27
C LEU A 40 6.06 -22.17 0.94
N THR A 41 7.33 -21.88 0.67
CA THR A 41 8.24 -21.33 1.69
C THR A 41 7.82 -19.92 2.10
N VAL A 42 8.13 -19.50 3.34
CA VAL A 42 7.83 -18.15 3.85
C VAL A 42 8.36 -17.06 2.93
N TYR A 43 9.59 -17.22 2.45
CA TYR A 43 10.20 -16.31 1.48
C TYR A 43 9.38 -16.21 0.19
N GLN A 44 8.96 -17.34 -0.40
CA GLN A 44 8.13 -17.34 -1.61
C GLN A 44 6.76 -16.68 -1.37
N LYS A 45 6.11 -16.94 -0.22
CA LYS A 45 4.83 -16.30 0.15
C LYS A 45 4.99 -14.79 0.23
N TYR A 46 6.05 -14.32 0.89
CA TYR A 46 6.33 -12.90 1.04
C TYR A 46 6.66 -12.22 -0.30
N ILE A 47 7.47 -12.85 -1.16
CA ILE A 47 7.76 -12.32 -2.51
C ILE A 47 6.47 -12.24 -3.34
N ALA A 48 5.65 -13.29 -3.35
CA ALA A 48 4.38 -13.29 -4.06
C ALA A 48 3.41 -12.20 -3.55
N LEU A 49 3.38 -12.00 -2.23
CA LEU A 49 2.61 -10.92 -1.61
C LEU A 49 3.09 -9.55 -2.08
N ARG A 50 4.40 -9.28 -1.98
CA ARG A 50 5.02 -7.98 -2.24
C ARG A 50 4.99 -7.61 -3.73
N GLU A 51 5.30 -8.57 -4.60
CA GLU A 51 5.52 -8.30 -6.03
C GLU A 51 4.28 -8.54 -6.90
N HIS A 52 3.32 -9.33 -6.42
CA HIS A 52 2.12 -9.66 -7.19
C HIS A 52 0.82 -9.26 -6.50
N LEU A 53 0.57 -9.72 -5.27
CA LEU A 53 -0.74 -9.53 -4.64
C LEU A 53 -1.03 -8.06 -4.31
N ILE A 54 -0.09 -7.38 -3.65
CA ILE A 54 -0.24 -5.97 -3.27
C ILE A 54 -0.25 -5.05 -4.51
N PRO A 55 0.69 -5.16 -5.48
CA PRO A 55 0.70 -4.32 -6.67
C PRO A 55 -0.55 -4.47 -7.54
N ARG A 56 -1.19 -5.65 -7.57
CA ARG A 56 -2.44 -5.87 -8.31
C ARG A 56 -3.57 -4.94 -7.86
N LEU A 57 -3.54 -4.45 -6.61
CA LEU A 57 -4.55 -3.55 -6.06
C LEU A 57 -4.35 -2.09 -6.48
N ILE A 58 -3.19 -1.73 -7.03
CA ILE A 58 -2.86 -0.34 -7.38
C ILE A 58 -3.91 0.24 -8.33
N TYR A 59 -4.36 -0.54 -9.32
CA TYR A 59 -5.37 -0.08 -10.27
C TYR A 59 -6.68 0.25 -9.55
N SER A 60 -7.19 -0.68 -8.75
CA SER A 60 -8.41 -0.52 -7.96
C SER A 60 -8.32 0.63 -6.96
N LEU A 61 -7.16 0.85 -6.34
CA LEU A 61 -6.91 1.98 -5.44
C LEU A 61 -6.90 3.32 -6.15
N THR A 62 -6.52 3.34 -7.43
CA THR A 62 -6.36 4.55 -8.23
C THR A 62 -7.67 4.99 -8.89
N TYR A 63 -8.43 4.03 -9.41
CA TYR A 63 -9.63 4.29 -10.24
C TYR A 63 -10.93 3.78 -9.61
N GLY A 64 -10.85 2.88 -8.63
CA GLY A 64 -12.03 2.30 -7.99
C GLY A 64 -12.60 3.18 -6.88
N LYS A 65 -13.88 2.98 -6.58
CA LYS A 65 -14.52 3.54 -5.39
C LYS A 65 -14.18 2.65 -4.20
N VAL A 66 -13.35 3.15 -3.29
CA VAL A 66 -12.81 2.35 -2.18
C VAL A 66 -13.00 3.10 -0.87
N SER A 67 -13.47 2.41 0.17
CA SER A 67 -13.54 2.96 1.53
C SER A 67 -12.17 3.02 2.20
N GLN A 68 -11.89 4.10 2.94
CA GLN A 68 -10.66 4.24 3.71
C GLN A 68 -10.58 3.21 4.85
N SER A 69 -11.72 2.81 5.44
CA SER A 69 -11.75 1.76 6.47
C SER A 69 -11.28 0.42 5.93
N GLN A 70 -11.73 0.04 4.73
CA GLN A 70 -11.33 -1.19 4.07
C GLN A 70 -9.84 -1.22 3.76
N ILE A 71 -9.26 -0.09 3.34
CA ILE A 71 -7.82 0.02 3.08
C ILE A 71 -7.02 -0.22 4.37
N ARG A 72 -7.40 0.45 5.47
CA ARG A 72 -6.72 0.30 6.76
C ARG A 72 -6.80 -1.12 7.31
N GLN A 73 -7.97 -1.74 7.20
CA GLN A 73 -8.16 -3.13 7.60
C GLN A 73 -7.33 -4.07 6.73
N ALA A 74 -7.27 -3.82 5.42
CA ALA A 74 -6.47 -4.62 4.51
C ALA A 74 -4.97 -4.52 4.82
N ASP A 75 -4.45 -3.30 5.07
CA ASP A 75 -3.08 -3.07 5.53
C ASP A 75 -2.80 -3.81 6.86
N GLN A 76 -3.76 -3.82 7.79
CA GLN A 76 -3.63 -4.56 9.05
C GLN A 76 -3.56 -6.07 8.84
N VAL A 77 -4.45 -6.64 8.02
CA VAL A 77 -4.48 -8.08 7.74
C VAL A 77 -3.19 -8.52 7.05
N VAL A 78 -2.66 -7.73 6.12
CA VAL A 78 -1.37 -8.00 5.47
C VAL A 78 -0.24 -8.05 6.51
N ARG A 79 -0.16 -7.06 7.41
CA ARG A 79 0.88 -7.04 8.46
C ARG A 79 0.77 -8.24 9.40
N LEU A 80 -0.44 -8.63 9.80
CA LEU A 80 -0.65 -9.80 10.65
C LEU A 80 -0.19 -11.09 9.95
N ALA A 81 -0.57 -11.31 8.69
CA ALA A 81 -0.14 -12.47 7.94
C ALA A 81 1.40 -12.55 7.81
N VAL A 82 2.04 -11.43 7.47
CA VAL A 82 3.50 -11.33 7.37
C VAL A 82 4.18 -11.60 8.71
N LYS A 83 3.63 -11.03 9.79
CA LYS A 83 4.10 -11.25 11.16
C LYS A 83 4.05 -12.73 11.54
N ASP A 84 2.95 -13.41 11.22
CA ASP A 84 2.73 -14.82 11.54
C ASP A 84 3.64 -15.75 10.72
N TRP A 85 3.89 -15.43 9.44
CA TRP A 85 4.80 -16.18 8.58
C TRP A 85 6.24 -16.08 9.05
N MET A 86 6.66 -14.90 9.46
CA MET A 86 8.05 -14.60 9.85
C MET A 86 8.30 -14.79 11.35
N LYS A 87 7.26 -15.11 12.13
CA LYS A 87 7.32 -15.24 13.60
C LYS A 87 7.91 -13.98 14.27
N LEU A 88 7.54 -12.80 13.77
CA LEU A 88 8.04 -11.53 14.28
C LEU A 88 7.48 -11.23 15.68
N ALA A 89 8.29 -10.55 16.49
CA ALA A 89 7.93 -10.18 17.86
C ALA A 89 6.66 -9.33 17.91
N ARG A 90 5.94 -9.40 19.06
CA ARG A 90 4.68 -8.67 19.23
C ARG A 90 4.86 -7.17 19.03
N ASP A 91 5.98 -6.63 19.47
CA ASP A 91 6.28 -5.20 19.52
C ASP A 91 6.96 -4.66 18.26
N THR A 92 6.93 -5.42 17.16
CA THR A 92 7.50 -4.97 15.88
C THR A 92 6.85 -3.66 15.43
N PRO A 93 7.61 -2.57 15.20
CA PRO A 93 7.05 -1.29 14.81
C PRO A 93 6.39 -1.36 13.43
N ARG A 94 5.34 -0.57 13.20
CA ARG A 94 4.63 -0.53 11.90
C ARG A 94 5.57 -0.14 10.77
N GLU A 95 6.47 0.79 11.04
CA GLU A 95 7.41 1.36 10.09
C GLU A 95 8.34 0.29 9.51
N PHE A 96 8.66 -0.76 10.27
CA PHE A 96 9.51 -1.87 9.83
C PHE A 96 8.94 -2.59 8.61
N TYR A 97 7.62 -2.76 8.52
CA TYR A 97 6.98 -3.45 7.40
C TYR A 97 7.13 -2.68 6.08
N TYR A 98 7.13 -1.35 6.14
CA TYR A 98 7.06 -0.48 4.97
C TYR A 98 8.37 0.20 4.62
N ALA A 99 9.29 0.32 5.58
CA ALA A 99 10.61 0.88 5.35
C ALA A 99 11.38 0.08 4.29
N PRO A 100 12.20 0.75 3.46
CA PRO A 100 12.91 0.09 2.37
C PRO A 100 13.96 -0.89 2.92
N THR A 101 14.25 -1.96 2.18
CA THR A 101 15.20 -3.02 2.59
C THR A 101 16.58 -2.49 2.97
N PRO A 102 17.19 -1.52 2.24
CA PRO A 102 18.49 -0.97 2.64
C PRO A 102 18.49 -0.26 3.99
N SER A 103 17.34 0.24 4.43
CA SER A 103 17.16 0.88 5.74
C SER A 103 16.80 -0.11 6.85
N GLY A 104 16.76 -1.41 6.54
CA GLY A 104 16.45 -2.49 7.48
C GLY A 104 14.97 -2.82 7.61
N GLY A 105 14.12 -2.44 6.65
CA GLY A 105 12.71 -2.80 6.62
C GLY A 105 12.34 -3.91 5.64
N LEU A 106 11.04 -4.20 5.55
CA LEU A 106 10.47 -5.23 4.65
C LEU A 106 9.94 -4.66 3.33
N ALA A 107 10.11 -3.38 3.02
CA ALA A 107 9.74 -2.78 1.74
C ALA A 107 8.34 -3.14 1.21
N LEU A 108 7.36 -3.36 2.10
CA LEU A 108 5.97 -3.54 1.70
C LEU A 108 5.39 -2.19 1.30
N MET A 109 4.38 -2.23 0.43
CA MET A 109 3.66 -1.03 0.04
C MET A 109 2.46 -0.83 0.97
N GLU A 110 2.45 0.26 1.73
CA GLU A 110 1.27 0.66 2.51
C GLU A 110 0.18 1.20 1.58
N LEU A 111 -1.00 0.57 1.58
CA LEU A 111 -2.07 0.89 0.64
C LEU A 111 -2.66 2.29 0.90
N GLU A 112 -2.81 2.68 2.18
CA GLU A 112 -3.34 4.01 2.53
C GLU A 112 -2.44 5.13 2.02
N VAL A 113 -1.14 5.07 2.33
CA VAL A 113 -0.17 6.07 1.87
C VAL A 113 -0.04 6.04 0.36
N ARG A 114 0.04 4.86 -0.26
CA ARG A 114 0.17 4.74 -1.72
C ARG A 114 -1.00 5.37 -2.45
N ARG A 115 -2.24 5.12 -2.01
CA ARG A 115 -3.44 5.73 -2.61
C ARG A 115 -3.35 7.25 -2.60
N LYS A 116 -3.00 7.85 -1.45
CA LYS A 116 -2.88 9.31 -1.30
C LYS A 116 -1.82 9.88 -2.24
N LEU A 117 -0.65 9.24 -2.32
CA LEU A 117 0.43 9.69 -3.18
C LEU A 117 0.06 9.63 -4.67
N ILE A 118 -0.58 8.54 -5.12
CA ILE A 118 -1.04 8.42 -6.51
C ILE A 118 -2.11 9.48 -6.80
N GLN A 119 -3.07 9.66 -5.90
CA GLN A 119 -4.13 10.65 -6.06
C GLN A 119 -3.57 12.07 -6.13
N ASN A 120 -2.62 12.43 -5.27
CA ASN A 120 -1.98 13.73 -5.29
C ASN A 120 -1.20 13.97 -6.57
N LYS A 121 -0.44 12.98 -7.06
CA LYS A 121 0.30 13.08 -8.32
C LYS A 121 -0.65 13.29 -9.52
N ARG A 122 -1.82 12.67 -9.49
CA ARG A 122 -2.85 12.87 -10.53
C ARG A 122 -3.47 14.26 -10.46
N ILE A 123 -3.79 14.72 -9.25
CA ILE A 123 -4.34 16.06 -9.04
C ILE A 123 -3.32 17.13 -9.46
N SER A 124 -2.03 16.96 -9.16
CA SER A 124 -0.99 17.90 -9.60
C SER A 124 -0.86 17.93 -11.12
N ALA A 125 -0.83 16.75 -11.77
CA ALA A 125 -0.78 16.67 -13.24
C ALA A 125 -2.01 17.32 -13.90
N LEU A 126 -3.20 17.16 -13.31
CA LEU A 126 -4.42 17.81 -13.80
C LEU A 126 -4.34 19.34 -13.68
N ARG A 127 -3.77 19.86 -12.58
CA ARG A 127 -3.57 21.31 -12.39
C ARG A 127 -2.55 21.91 -13.35
N GLU A 128 -1.54 21.14 -13.73
CA GLU A 128 -0.53 21.53 -14.70
C GLU A 128 -1.04 21.46 -16.16
N SER A 129 -2.24 20.91 -16.38
CA SER A 129 -2.83 20.80 -17.72
C SER A 129 -3.10 22.18 -18.33
N ARG A 130 -2.79 22.33 -19.62
CA ARG A 130 -3.05 23.57 -20.38
C ARG A 130 -4.45 23.61 -21.01
N ASP A 131 -5.19 22.51 -20.94
CA ASP A 131 -6.51 22.42 -21.55
C ASP A 131 -7.53 23.25 -20.74
N PRO A 132 -8.21 24.24 -21.36
CA PRO A 132 -9.19 25.09 -20.68
C PRO A 132 -10.38 24.30 -20.11
N ILE A 133 -10.79 23.19 -20.74
CA ILE A 133 -11.91 22.36 -20.27
C ILE A 133 -11.52 21.68 -18.96
N VAL A 134 -10.31 21.14 -18.89
CA VAL A 134 -9.78 20.47 -17.69
C VAL A 134 -9.68 21.46 -16.53
N GLN A 135 -9.19 22.68 -16.78
CA GLN A 135 -9.12 23.74 -15.76
C GLN A 135 -10.51 24.14 -15.25
N ALA A 136 -11.50 24.27 -16.14
CA ALA A 136 -12.87 24.55 -15.75
C ALA A 136 -13.47 23.45 -14.86
N ILE A 137 -13.23 22.17 -15.17
CA ILE A 137 -13.69 21.03 -14.37
C ILE A 137 -13.04 21.03 -12.98
N ILE A 138 -11.72 21.26 -12.90
CA ILE A 138 -10.99 21.29 -11.63
C ILE A 138 -11.50 22.41 -10.72
N ALA A 139 -11.83 23.58 -11.30
CA ALA A 139 -12.37 24.71 -10.54
C ALA A 139 -13.75 24.43 -9.94
N GLN A 140 -14.55 23.56 -10.56
CA GLN A 140 -15.91 23.22 -10.12
C GLN A 140 -15.96 22.12 -9.06
N ASP A 141 -15.08 21.11 -9.12
CA ASP A 141 -15.13 19.95 -8.22
C ASP A 141 -14.11 20.04 -7.05
N PRO A 142 -14.58 20.17 -5.79
CA PRO A 142 -13.73 20.27 -4.60
C PRO A 142 -12.72 19.12 -4.43
N LEU A 143 -12.99 17.94 -5.00
CA LEU A 143 -12.13 16.76 -4.90
C LEU A 143 -10.74 16.99 -5.53
N TYR A 144 -10.64 17.86 -6.53
CA TYR A 144 -9.38 18.20 -7.21
C TYR A 144 -8.73 19.47 -6.65
N VAL A 145 -9.43 20.20 -5.78
CA VAL A 145 -8.98 21.48 -5.20
C VAL A 145 -8.03 21.28 -4.02
N ARG A 146 -8.10 20.16 -3.30
CA ARG A 146 -7.22 19.90 -2.14
C ARG A 146 -6.48 18.57 -2.25
N PRO A 147 -5.14 18.57 -2.31
CA PRO A 147 -4.38 17.33 -2.21
C PRO A 147 -4.59 16.72 -0.82
N GLN A 148 -4.64 15.40 -0.76
CA GLN A 148 -4.77 14.68 0.50
C GLN A 148 -3.44 14.67 1.24
N LYS A 149 -3.43 15.06 2.51
CA LYS A 149 -2.22 14.96 3.35
C LYS A 149 -1.86 13.48 3.56
N ALA A 150 -0.70 13.08 3.05
CA ALA A 150 -0.11 11.79 3.34
C ALA A 150 0.82 11.93 4.55
N THR A 151 0.64 11.07 5.55
CA THR A 151 1.47 11.01 6.76
C THR A 151 2.03 9.61 6.87
N VAL A 152 3.33 9.52 7.11
CA VAL A 152 4.11 8.28 7.23
C VAL A 152 4.73 8.26 8.63
N GLY A 153 4.31 7.33 9.49
CA GLY A 153 4.87 7.21 10.85
C GLY A 153 4.77 8.49 11.69
N GLY A 154 3.76 9.34 11.44
CA GLY A 154 3.61 10.66 12.07
C GLY A 154 4.31 11.81 11.36
N LEU A 155 5.18 11.53 10.39
CA LEU A 155 5.85 12.53 9.55
C LEU A 155 4.99 12.88 8.34
N LEU A 156 4.83 14.18 8.05
CA LEU A 156 4.09 14.63 6.88
C LEU A 156 4.94 14.51 5.61
N CYS A 157 4.37 13.93 4.55
CA CYS A 157 5.03 13.90 3.24
C CYS A 157 5.10 15.31 2.65
N LYS A 158 6.31 15.85 2.52
CA LYS A 158 6.60 17.08 1.76
C LYS A 158 6.96 16.71 0.31
N ASP A 159 6.90 17.69 -0.60
CA ASP A 159 7.12 17.44 -2.04
C ASP A 159 8.50 16.86 -2.38
N LYS A 160 9.53 17.17 -1.58
CA LYS A 160 10.89 16.66 -1.75
C LYS A 160 11.12 15.29 -1.11
N ASP A 161 10.28 14.90 -0.15
CA ASP A 161 10.45 13.67 0.62
C ASP A 161 9.78 12.51 -0.11
N THR A 162 10.54 11.45 -0.41
CA THR A 162 9.94 10.19 -0.86
C THR A 162 9.37 9.43 0.32
N ALA A 163 8.27 8.69 0.12
CA ALA A 163 7.66 7.88 1.18
C ALA A 163 8.69 6.94 1.84
N ASP A 164 9.58 6.36 1.05
CA ASP A 164 10.62 5.44 1.51
C ASP A 164 11.60 6.13 2.48
N THR A 165 12.01 7.37 2.19
CA THR A 165 12.88 8.13 3.11
C THR A 165 12.17 8.48 4.41
N LEU A 166 10.86 8.72 4.37
CA LEU A 166 10.06 9.01 5.56
C LEU A 166 9.86 7.75 6.41
N TYR A 167 9.60 6.60 5.79
CA TYR A 167 9.54 5.33 6.53
C TYR A 167 10.88 4.99 7.17
N ALA A 168 12.00 5.22 6.47
CA ALA A 168 13.34 5.03 7.04
C ALA A 168 13.57 5.95 8.25
N LYS A 169 13.29 7.25 8.12
CA LYS A 169 13.38 8.22 9.24
C LYS A 169 12.49 7.83 10.41
N ALA A 170 11.25 7.44 10.14
CA ALA A 170 10.28 7.06 11.17
C ALA A 170 10.67 5.75 11.87
N LEU A 171 11.32 4.82 11.15
CA LEU A 171 11.88 3.60 11.72
C LEU A 171 13.08 3.93 12.63
N TRP A 172 14.05 4.71 12.16
CA TRP A 172 15.23 5.06 12.96
C TRP A 172 14.93 5.92 14.18
N ALA A 173 13.79 6.62 14.19
CA ALA A 173 13.34 7.38 15.34
C ALA A 173 12.87 6.50 16.52
N LYS A 174 12.60 5.20 16.31
CA LYS A 174 12.21 4.29 17.40
C LYS A 174 13.43 3.82 18.18
N THR A 175 13.26 3.65 19.49
CA THR A 175 14.32 3.24 20.42
C THR A 175 14.99 1.94 20.01
N ASP A 176 14.22 0.96 19.54
CA ASP A 176 14.74 -0.39 19.22
C ASP A 176 15.48 -0.46 17.88
N THR A 177 15.27 0.51 16.98
CA THR A 177 15.73 0.48 15.59
C THR A 177 16.63 1.66 15.21
N CYS A 178 17.01 2.49 16.18
CA CYS A 178 17.92 3.61 15.94
C CYS A 178 19.31 3.17 15.44
N GLY A 179 19.80 2.00 15.90
CA GLY A 179 21.06 1.42 15.46
C GLY A 179 21.07 0.96 13.99
N LEU A 180 19.90 0.82 13.36
CA LEU A 180 19.80 0.44 11.95
C LEU A 180 20.31 1.54 11.00
N ALA A 181 20.35 2.79 11.45
CA ALA A 181 20.84 3.90 10.63
C ALA A 181 22.34 3.75 10.28
N SER A 182 23.14 3.18 11.19
CA SER A 182 24.58 2.94 10.99
C SER A 182 24.88 1.65 10.24
N THR A 183 23.96 0.68 10.24
CA THR A 183 24.16 -0.59 9.55
C THR A 183 23.65 -0.52 8.12
N ALA A 184 24.54 -0.37 7.15
CA ALA A 184 24.18 -0.50 5.74
C ALA A 184 23.73 -1.94 5.46
N GLN A 185 22.42 -2.15 5.28
CA GLN A 185 21.89 -3.43 4.87
C GLN A 185 21.89 -3.53 3.33
N GLY A 186 22.33 -4.67 2.80
CA GLY A 186 22.28 -4.91 1.36
C GLY A 186 20.84 -4.95 0.83
N HIS A 187 20.66 -4.72 -0.47
CA HIS A 187 19.33 -4.68 -1.12
C HIS A 187 18.54 -6.01 -1.04
N ARG A 188 19.19 -7.12 -0.63
CA ARG A 188 18.64 -8.48 -0.54
C ARG A 188 18.82 -9.12 0.84
N ASN A 189 18.55 -8.36 1.90
CA ASN A 189 18.72 -8.83 3.28
C ASN A 189 17.55 -9.70 3.80
N PHE A 190 17.18 -10.75 3.04
CA PHE A 190 16.12 -11.69 3.42
C PHE A 190 16.66 -13.08 3.78
N MET A 191 17.96 -13.18 4.12
CA MET A 191 18.60 -14.47 4.44
C MET A 191 17.88 -15.21 5.57
N PHE A 192 17.44 -14.47 6.60
CA PHE A 192 16.65 -15.02 7.71
C PHE A 192 15.33 -15.69 7.26
N MET A 193 14.75 -15.28 6.13
CA MET A 193 13.52 -15.88 5.58
C MET A 193 13.78 -17.18 4.82
N ARG A 194 15.02 -17.41 4.36
CA ARG A 194 15.42 -18.62 3.61
C ARG A 194 15.79 -19.77 4.54
N GLU A 195 16.27 -19.44 5.74
CA GLU A 195 16.78 -20.42 6.72
C GLU A 195 15.69 -21.03 7.61
N GLY A 196 14.54 -20.34 7.79
CA GLY A 196 13.42 -20.80 8.63
C GLY A 196 12.58 -21.98 8.10
N GLY A 197 13.06 -22.70 7.08
CA GLY A 197 12.40 -23.89 6.51
C GLY A 197 12.79 -25.22 7.18
N LYS A 198 13.64 -25.20 8.21
CA LYS A 198 14.02 -26.38 9.00
C LYS A 198 13.63 -26.15 10.46
N SER A 199 12.41 -26.51 10.81
CA SER A 199 12.00 -26.83 12.18
C SER A 199 10.94 -27.91 12.10
#